data_AF-A0A382L140-F1
#
_entry.id   AF-A0A382L140-F1
#
_cell.length_a   1.000
_cell.length_b   1.000
_cell.length_c   1.000
_cell.angle_alpha   90.00
_cell.angle_beta   90.00
_cell.angle_gamma   90.00
#
_symmetry.space_group_name_H-M   'P 1'
#
loop_
_entity.id
_entity.type
_entity.pdbx_description
1 polymer ?
#
loop_
_entity_poly.entity_id
_entity_poly.type
_entity_poly.pdbx_seq_one_letter_code
_entity_poly.pdbx_strand_id
1 'polypeptide(L)'
;MDLAWEMARGGTPEGTVIIADEQSAGRGRYKRSWISEGAEDILCSIVLKPRLSLVPELLMIAALACVDVTENYGLTSGLKWPNDVQINGRKLAGVLAESITETGSANYTVPSSISRSDSESTGVIAVIGIGLNVNLNPVSHTEIR
;
A
#
# COMPACT_ATOMS: atom_id res chain seq x y z
N MET A 1 0.02 3.55 7.29
CA MET A 1 -0.84 2.37 7.06
C MET A 1 -1.72 2.00 8.26
N ASP A 2 -1.38 2.35 9.51
CA ASP A 2 -2.18 1.94 10.68
C ASP A 2 -3.65 2.39 10.61
N LEU A 3 -3.88 3.67 10.34
CA LEU A 3 -5.24 4.21 10.16
C LEU A 3 -5.98 3.52 9.00
N ALA A 4 -5.29 3.20 7.91
CA ALA A 4 -5.89 2.47 6.79
C ALA A 4 -6.35 1.07 7.21
N TRP A 5 -5.57 0.36 8.05
CA TRP A 5 -5.97 -0.93 8.60
C TRP A 5 -7.13 -0.82 9.60
N GLU A 6 -7.14 0.21 10.44
CA GLU A 6 -8.25 0.50 11.33
C GLU A 6 -9.56 0.72 10.54
N MET A 7 -9.52 1.58 9.53
CA MET A 7 -10.66 1.84 8.65
C MET A 7 -11.08 0.60 7.84
N ALA A 8 -10.12 -0.18 7.37
CA ALA A 8 -10.40 -1.42 6.64
C ALA A 8 -11.13 -2.44 7.51
N ARG A 9 -10.72 -2.62 8.77
CA ARG A 9 -11.42 -3.45 9.76
C ARG A 9 -12.79 -2.87 10.14
N GLY A 10 -12.94 -1.55 10.09
CA GLY A 10 -14.21 -0.84 10.23
C GLY A 10 -15.13 -0.96 9.01
N GLY A 11 -14.74 -1.68 7.96
CA GLY A 11 -15.58 -1.95 6.79
C GLY A 11 -15.59 -0.86 5.74
N THR A 12 -14.55 0.00 5.68
CA THR A 12 -14.46 1.06 4.67
C THR A 12 -14.61 0.52 3.23
N PRO A 13 -15.15 1.32 2.28
CA PRO A 13 -15.23 0.92 0.88
C PRO A 13 -13.86 0.61 0.26
N GLU A 14 -13.84 -0.29 -0.72
CA GLU A 14 -12.67 -0.49 -1.58
C GLU A 14 -12.32 0.82 -2.31
N GLY A 15 -11.03 1.09 -2.48
CA GLY A 15 -10.53 2.31 -3.08
C GLY A 15 -10.44 3.50 -2.11
N THR A 16 -10.74 3.31 -0.82
CA THR A 16 -10.54 4.37 0.18
C THR A 16 -9.06 4.73 0.22
N VAL A 17 -8.75 6.02 0.02
CA VAL A 17 -7.40 6.58 0.11
C VAL A 17 -7.29 7.42 1.38
N ILE A 18 -6.24 7.14 2.15
CA ILE A 18 -5.86 7.89 3.34
C ILE A 18 -4.58 8.64 2.99
N ILE A 19 -4.55 9.94 3.24
CA ILE A 19 -3.39 10.82 3.00
C ILE A 19 -2.97 11.40 4.35
N ALA A 20 -1.66 11.57 4.55
CA ALA A 20 -1.11 12.23 5.73
C ALA A 20 -0.04 13.24 5.32
N ASP A 21 0.01 14.37 6.02
CA ASP A 21 1.09 15.36 5.83
C ASP A 21 2.40 14.90 6.50
N GLU A 22 2.31 14.07 7.54
CA GLU A 22 3.45 13.51 8.27
C GLU A 22 3.12 12.13 8.84
N GLN A 23 4.14 11.27 8.97
CA GLN A 23 4.05 10.01 9.71
C GLN A 23 4.98 10.01 10.93
N SER A 24 4.41 10.02 12.13
CA SER A 24 5.17 9.93 13.40
C SER A 24 5.90 8.59 13.59
N ALA A 25 5.46 7.54 12.91
CA ALA A 25 6.03 6.20 12.94
C ALA A 25 6.04 5.56 11.55
N GLY A 26 6.52 6.30 10.55
CA GLY A 26 6.63 5.84 9.16
C GLY A 26 7.47 4.56 9.04
N ARG A 27 6.99 3.59 8.25
CA ARG A 27 7.63 2.28 8.10
C ARG A 27 7.99 1.99 6.66
N GLY A 28 9.16 1.39 6.48
CA GLY A 28 9.62 0.74 5.27
C GLY A 28 9.78 -0.77 5.47
N ARG A 29 10.27 -1.46 4.44
CA ARG A 29 10.54 -2.91 4.51
C ARG A 29 11.67 -3.21 5.49
N TYR A 30 11.70 -4.44 5.98
CA TYR A 30 12.77 -4.95 6.87
C TYR A 30 13.00 -4.09 8.12
N LYS A 31 11.91 -3.55 8.71
CA LYS A 31 11.93 -2.69 9.90
C LYS A 31 12.72 -1.38 9.74
N ARG A 32 12.98 -0.95 8.51
CA ARG A 32 13.53 0.39 8.26
C ARG A 32 12.43 1.42 8.49
N SER A 33 12.80 2.59 8.98
CA SER A 33 11.87 3.72 9.09
C SER A 33 11.73 4.41 7.73
N TRP A 34 10.52 4.88 7.45
CA TRP A 34 10.32 5.93 6.44
C TRP A 34 10.41 7.27 7.17
N ILE A 35 11.34 8.11 6.76
CA ILE A 35 11.53 9.45 7.33
C ILE A 35 10.83 10.42 6.38
N SER A 36 9.87 11.18 6.91
CA SER A 36 9.25 12.30 6.21
C SER A 36 9.41 13.54 7.09
N GLU A 37 9.95 14.63 6.55
CA GLU A 37 9.98 15.92 7.25
C GLU A 37 8.84 16.78 6.69
N GLY A 38 7.78 16.97 7.49
CA GLY A 38 6.62 17.86 7.26
C GLY A 38 6.21 18.22 5.82
N ALA A 39 5.18 17.57 5.28
CA ALA A 39 4.52 17.90 4.01
C ALA A 39 5.40 17.94 2.74
N GLU A 40 6.65 17.45 2.82
CA GLU A 40 7.56 17.37 1.68
C GLU A 40 7.38 16.10 0.82
N ASP A 41 6.59 15.15 1.33
CA ASP A 41 6.30 13.87 0.72
C ASP A 41 4.80 13.69 0.50
N ILE A 42 4.43 12.98 -0.57
CA ILE A 42 3.09 12.40 -0.66
C ILE A 42 3.11 11.08 0.11
N LEU A 43 2.43 11.06 1.25
CA LEU A 43 2.26 9.89 2.09
C LEU A 43 0.81 9.42 1.98
N CYS A 44 0.58 8.27 1.36
CA CYS A 44 -0.76 7.73 1.23
C CYS A 44 -0.85 6.24 1.54
N SER A 45 -2.07 5.80 1.84
CA SER A 45 -2.42 4.39 1.97
C SER A 45 -3.75 4.12 1.28
N ILE A 46 -3.87 3.01 0.56
CA ILE A 46 -5.04 2.64 -0.24
C ILE A 46 -5.57 1.31 0.27
N VAL A 47 -6.86 1.26 0.60
CA VAL A 47 -7.55 0.02 1.01
C VAL A 47 -8.16 -0.65 -0.23
N LEU A 48 -7.80 -1.90 -0.49
CA LEU A 48 -8.25 -2.70 -1.62
C LEU A 48 -8.93 -3.99 -1.14
N LYS A 49 -9.85 -4.54 -1.96
CA LYS A 49 -10.50 -5.84 -1.70
C LYS A 49 -10.25 -6.79 -2.89
N PRO A 50 -8.97 -7.13 -3.17
CA PRO A 50 -8.57 -7.81 -4.39
C PRO A 50 -9.06 -9.26 -4.43
N ARG A 51 -9.06 -9.85 -5.63
CA ARG A 51 -9.09 -11.32 -5.75
C ARG A 51 -7.83 -11.90 -5.12
N LEU A 52 -7.95 -13.04 -4.44
CA LEU A 52 -6.82 -13.73 -3.80
C LEU A 52 -5.64 -13.97 -4.77
N SER A 53 -5.92 -14.24 -6.04
CA SER A 53 -4.90 -14.47 -7.07
C SER A 53 -4.02 -13.25 -7.37
N LEU A 54 -4.50 -12.03 -7.11
CA LEU A 54 -3.75 -10.80 -7.38
C LEU A 54 -2.86 -10.35 -6.22
N VAL A 55 -3.09 -10.90 -5.01
CA VAL A 55 -2.37 -10.51 -3.79
C VAL A 55 -0.84 -10.56 -3.96
N PRO A 56 -0.25 -11.62 -4.57
CA PRO A 56 1.20 -11.68 -4.74
C PRO A 56 1.78 -10.57 -5.64
N GLU A 57 0.96 -9.99 -6.52
CA GLU A 57 1.38 -9.02 -7.52
C GLU A 57 1.18 -7.56 -7.07
N LEU A 58 0.37 -7.32 -6.04
CA LEU A 58 -0.04 -5.97 -5.62
C LEU A 58 1.13 -5.02 -5.35
N LEU A 59 2.19 -5.50 -4.70
CA LEU A 59 3.37 -4.70 -4.41
C LEU A 59 4.01 -4.15 -5.69
N MET A 60 4.14 -5.03 -6.68
CA MET A 60 4.77 -4.72 -7.96
C MET A 60 3.87 -3.83 -8.81
N ILE A 61 2.57 -4.13 -8.87
CA ILE A 61 1.58 -3.32 -9.59
C ILE A 61 1.57 -1.89 -9.04
N ALA A 62 1.55 -1.72 -7.72
CA ALA A 62 1.56 -0.40 -7.10
C ALA A 62 2.88 0.36 -7.34
N ALA A 63 4.02 -0.33 -7.34
CA ALA A 63 5.30 0.30 -7.64
C ALA A 63 5.42 0.70 -9.12
N LEU A 64 4.91 -0.11 -10.05
CA LEU A 64 4.82 0.24 -11.48
C LEU A 64 3.86 1.42 -11.72
N ALA A 65 2.71 1.46 -11.04
CA ALA A 65 1.81 2.60 -11.13
C ALA A 65 2.50 3.92 -10.69
N CYS A 66 3.39 3.86 -9.71
CA CYS A 66 4.21 5.02 -9.33
C CYS A 66 5.18 5.41 -10.46
N VAL A 67 5.80 4.46 -11.16
CA VAL A 67 6.65 4.73 -12.34
C VAL A 67 5.81 5.39 -13.45
N ASP A 68 4.67 4.82 -13.81
CA ASP A 68 3.80 5.32 -14.87
C ASP A 68 3.36 6.78 -14.62
N VAL A 69 3.05 7.13 -13.36
CA VAL A 69 2.68 8.50 -13.00
C VAL A 69 3.82 9.48 -13.26
N THR A 70 5.09 9.09 -13.10
CA THR A 70 6.23 9.99 -13.34
C THR A 70 6.38 10.41 -14.80
N GLU A 71 5.94 9.57 -15.74
CA GLU A 71 5.99 9.88 -17.18
C GLU A 71 5.11 11.10 -17.53
N ASN A 72 3.98 11.25 -16.84
CA ASN A 72 3.08 12.40 -17.01
C ASN A 72 3.74 13.73 -16.62
N TYR A 73 4.83 13.69 -15.86
CA TYR A 73 5.63 14.85 -15.46
C TYR A 73 6.95 14.97 -16.24
N GLY A 74 7.13 14.18 -17.31
CA GLY A 74 8.34 14.20 -18.14
C GLY A 74 9.58 13.64 -17.43
N LEU A 75 9.39 12.86 -16.37
CA LEU A 75 10.47 12.25 -15.61
C LEU A 75 10.69 10.81 -16.07
N THR A 76 11.95 10.43 -16.29
CA THR A 76 12.32 9.03 -16.52
C THR A 76 12.70 8.39 -15.19
N SER A 77 11.79 7.59 -14.64
CA SER A 77 12.06 6.77 -13.45
C SER A 77 12.20 5.29 -13.80
N GLY A 78 12.71 4.51 -12.87
CA GLY A 78 12.86 3.07 -13.00
C GLY A 78 12.57 2.36 -11.69
N LEU A 79 12.27 1.08 -11.78
CA LEU A 79 11.99 0.24 -10.63
C LEU A 79 13.26 -0.45 -10.14
N LYS A 80 13.70 -0.12 -8.92
CA LYS A 80 14.60 -0.98 -8.15
C LYS A 80 13.76 -2.07 -7.51
N TRP A 81 13.84 -3.25 -8.10
CA TRP A 81 13.01 -4.38 -7.73
C TRP A 81 13.07 -4.71 -6.23
N PRO A 82 11.93 -5.04 -5.59
CA PRO A 82 10.59 -5.13 -6.17
C PRO A 82 9.66 -3.92 -5.93
N ASN A 83 10.10 -2.89 -5.20
CA ASN A 83 9.16 -1.95 -4.57
C ASN A 83 9.67 -0.51 -4.42
N ASP A 84 10.87 -0.21 -4.88
CA ASP A 84 11.47 1.11 -4.78
C ASP A 84 11.50 1.76 -6.17
N VAL A 85 10.89 2.92 -6.32
CA VAL A 85 10.98 3.71 -7.56
C VAL A 85 12.17 4.66 -7.44
N GLN A 86 12.94 4.80 -8.51
CA GLN A 86 14.16 5.61 -8.52
C GLN A 86 14.25 6.50 -9.76
N ILE A 87 14.82 7.70 -9.59
CA ILE A 87 15.25 8.58 -10.67
C ILE A 87 16.75 8.80 -10.52
N ASN A 88 17.51 8.62 -11.61
CA ASN A 88 18.98 8.78 -11.61
C ASN A 88 19.68 8.00 -10.47
N GLY A 89 19.20 6.79 -10.19
CA GLY A 89 19.75 5.91 -9.15
C GLY A 89 19.41 6.30 -7.70
N ARG A 90 18.56 7.32 -7.49
CA ARG A 90 18.13 7.78 -6.16
C ARG A 90 16.66 7.51 -5.92
N LYS A 91 16.32 7.18 -4.68
CA LYS A 91 14.97 6.74 -4.32
C LYS A 91 13.98 7.90 -4.41
N LEU A 92 12.99 7.71 -5.28
CA LEU A 92 11.85 8.59 -5.47
C LEU A 92 10.67 8.11 -4.61
N ALA A 93 10.35 6.82 -4.65
CA ALA A 93 9.22 6.27 -3.91
C ALA A 93 9.57 4.93 -3.25
N GLY A 94 8.88 4.63 -2.16
CA GLY A 94 8.83 3.31 -1.56
C GLY A 94 7.39 2.84 -1.43
N VAL A 95 7.14 1.62 -1.90
CA VAL A 95 5.82 0.98 -1.80
C VAL A 95 5.86 -0.19 -0.83
N LEU A 96 4.79 -0.33 -0.05
CA LEU A 96 4.48 -1.48 0.80
C LEU A 96 3.11 -2.03 0.43
N ALA A 97 2.94 -3.34 0.55
CA ALA A 97 1.66 -4.01 0.41
C ALA A 97 1.51 -5.02 1.54
N GLU A 98 0.41 -4.94 2.27
CA GLU A 98 0.04 -5.86 3.34
C GLU A 98 -1.36 -6.38 3.06
N SER A 99 -1.64 -7.64 3.39
CA SER A 99 -2.96 -8.24 3.16
C SER A 99 -3.35 -9.22 4.26
N ILE A 100 -4.65 -9.29 4.55
CA ILE A 100 -5.26 -10.33 5.38
C ILE A 100 -6.32 -11.08 4.56
N THR A 101 -6.36 -12.38 4.74
CA THR A 101 -7.43 -13.22 4.20
C THR A 101 -8.41 -13.49 5.32
N GLU A 102 -9.66 -13.08 5.16
CA GLU A 102 -10.75 -13.46 6.06
C GLU A 102 -11.17 -14.88 5.73
N THR A 103 -10.59 -15.87 6.42
CA THR A 103 -11.16 -17.20 6.45
C THR A 103 -12.40 -17.15 7.34
N GLY A 104 -13.57 -17.50 6.78
CA GLY A 104 -14.82 -17.59 7.51
C GLY A 104 -14.62 -18.31 8.84
N SER A 105 -14.91 -17.63 9.95
CA SER A 105 -14.89 -18.27 11.26
C SER A 105 -16.02 -19.28 11.33
N ALA A 106 -15.70 -20.55 11.10
CA ALA A 106 -16.54 -21.68 11.43
C ALA A 106 -16.66 -21.82 12.96
N ASN A 107 -17.41 -20.94 13.61
CA ASN A 107 -17.81 -21.04 15.02
C ASN A 107 -19.21 -20.44 15.24
N TYR A 108 -20.12 -20.61 14.28
CA TYR A 108 -21.55 -20.34 14.48
C TYR A 108 -22.32 -21.66 14.35
N THR A 109 -22.75 -22.23 15.48
CA THR A 109 -23.71 -23.33 15.49
C THR A 109 -25.06 -22.77 15.03
N VAL A 110 -25.33 -22.88 13.74
CA VAL A 110 -26.64 -22.53 13.17
C VAL A 110 -27.63 -23.66 13.45
N PRO A 111 -28.82 -23.38 14.04
CA PRO A 111 -29.87 -24.39 14.17
C PRO A 111 -30.29 -24.91 12.79
N SER A 112 -30.45 -26.23 12.69
CA SER A 112 -30.80 -26.97 11.48
C SER A 112 -32.19 -26.59 10.94
N SER A 113 -32.31 -25.49 10.20
CA SER A 113 -33.47 -25.23 9.33
C SER A 113 -33.27 -24.14 8.27
N ILE A 114 -32.08 -23.55 8.14
CA ILE A 114 -31.82 -22.56 7.07
C ILE A 114 -30.98 -23.22 5.98
N SER A 115 -31.58 -23.36 4.80
CA SER A 115 -30.94 -23.78 3.56
C SER A 115 -29.75 -22.87 3.29
N ARG A 116 -28.54 -23.42 3.42
CA ARG A 116 -27.29 -22.73 3.10
C ARG A 116 -27.18 -22.50 1.60
N SER A 117 -27.18 -21.24 1.18
CA SER A 117 -26.56 -20.83 -0.07
C SER A 117 -25.06 -20.70 0.19
N ASP A 118 -24.33 -21.81 0.07
CA ASP A 118 -22.88 -21.84 0.31
C ASP A 118 -22.12 -21.19 -0.84
N SER A 119 -21.88 -19.88 -0.70
CA SER A 119 -20.62 -19.29 -1.14
C SER A 119 -20.08 -18.48 0.03
N GLU A 120 -19.33 -19.13 0.94
CA GLU A 120 -18.45 -18.41 1.85
C GLU A 120 -17.43 -17.65 0.99
N SER A 121 -17.73 -16.39 0.70
CA SER A 121 -16.82 -15.49 0.01
C SER A 121 -15.63 -15.25 0.95
N THR A 122 -14.56 -16.00 0.79
CA THR A 122 -13.27 -15.69 1.42
C THR A 122 -12.84 -14.30 0.93
N GLY A 123 -13.08 -13.28 1.75
CA GLY A 123 -12.70 -11.91 1.45
C GLY A 123 -11.21 -11.73 1.66
N VAL A 124 -10.55 -11.00 0.77
CA VAL A 124 -9.20 -10.49 1.01
C VAL A 124 -9.30 -8.99 1.19
N ILE A 125 -8.62 -8.48 2.20
CA ILE A 125 -8.41 -7.05 2.39
C ILE A 125 -6.91 -6.80 2.26
N ALA A 126 -6.54 -5.82 1.44
CA ALA A 126 -5.16 -5.38 1.29
C ALA A 126 -5.04 -3.88 1.55
N VAL A 127 -3.91 -3.47 2.12
CA VAL A 127 -3.53 -2.07 2.25
C VAL A 127 -2.22 -1.86 1.50
N ILE A 128 -2.22 -0.91 0.58
CA ILE A 128 -1.01 -0.44 -0.10
C ILE A 128 -0.56 0.84 0.59
N GLY A 129 0.69 0.92 1.02
CA GLY A 129 1.31 2.14 1.53
C GLY A 129 2.29 2.70 0.49
N ILE A 130 2.21 4.00 0.22
CA ILE A 130 3.10 4.69 -0.71
C ILE A 130 3.68 5.90 0.01
N GLY A 131 5.01 5.99 0.04
CA GLY A 131 5.73 7.22 0.32
C GLY A 131 6.42 7.67 -0.96
N LEU A 132 6.12 8.89 -1.42
CA LEU A 132 6.67 9.48 -2.63
C LEU A 132 7.31 10.82 -2.28
N ASN A 133 8.63 10.91 -2.49
CA ASN A 133 9.39 12.12 -2.27
C ASN A 133 9.10 13.11 -3.41
N VAL A 134 8.37 14.19 -3.14
CA VAL A 134 8.00 15.19 -4.16
C VAL A 134 8.81 16.48 -4.07
N ASN A 135 9.45 16.73 -2.93
CA ASN A 135 10.34 17.89 -2.74
C ASN A 135 11.83 17.57 -2.96
N LEU A 136 12.15 16.35 -3.40
CA LEU A 136 13.54 15.93 -3.50
C LEU A 136 14.26 16.63 -4.66
N ASN A 137 15.21 17.52 -4.37
CA ASN A 137 16.35 17.68 -5.27
C ASN A 137 17.27 16.49 -5.01
N PRO A 138 17.35 15.52 -5.92
CA PRO A 138 18.02 14.28 -5.61
C PRO A 138 19.54 14.51 -5.43
N VAL A 139 20.10 15.66 -5.86
CA VAL A 139 21.51 16.04 -5.66
C VAL A 139 21.84 16.47 -4.23
N SER A 140 20.89 16.99 -3.44
CA SER A 140 21.16 17.57 -2.11
C SER A 140 21.00 16.60 -0.93
N HIS A 141 20.37 15.43 -1.12
CA HIS A 141 20.05 14.47 -0.05
C HIS A 141 20.74 13.12 -0.27
N THR A 142 21.92 12.96 0.31
CA THR A 142 22.81 11.79 0.11
C THR A 142 22.45 10.56 0.95
N GLU A 143 21.64 10.77 1.98
CA GLU A 143 21.13 9.80 2.94
C GLU A 143 20.02 8.91 2.37
N ILE A 144 19.44 9.31 1.23
CA ILE A 144 18.38 8.58 0.52
C ILE A 144 19.03 7.69 -0.56
N ARG A 145 19.36 6.44 -0.20
CA ARG A 145 19.93 5.39 -1.09
C ARG A 145 18.97 4.24 -1.38
#